data_AF-A0A819JK80-F1
#
_entry.id   AF-A0A819JK80-F1
#
_cell.length_a   1.000
_cell.length_b   1.000
_cell.length_c   1.000
_cell.angle_alpha   90.00
_cell.angle_beta   90.00
_cell.angle_gamma   90.00
#
_symmetry.space_group_name_H-M   'P 1'
#
loop_
_entity.id
_entity.type
_entity.pdbx_description
1 polymer ?
#
loop_
_entity_poly.entity_id
_entity_poly.type
_entity_poly.pdbx_seq_one_letter_code
_entity_poly.pdbx_strand_id
1 'polypeptide(L)'
;MFLLDFLGASVTMLIQAGFAGATYMYSVYYPNPIVTIGVYCKIWFYTNQSVSMMYRWMLTAACLDRYALSSTNARLRHYANIKNTRLTVIIFVTVRIILPIPLLVLVGVRAGTLITMTICSILIQKNLANRRERRHINIHQLQGENNKQYLQRRRDQQALVMLFAQIFVYFILTTPWMIYNIYNTSTLDIINKSANRMAIERFAYSLTSITASLQIFQQ
;
A
#
# COMPACT_ATOMS: atom_id res chain seq x y z
N MET A 1 -4.42 -12.81 13.21
CA MET A 1 -4.14 -11.39 12.89
C MET A 1 -4.06 -11.19 11.39
N PHE A 2 -3.18 -11.90 10.68
CA PHE A 2 -3.08 -11.85 9.20
C PHE A 2 -4.42 -11.92 8.45
N LEU A 3 -5.34 -12.82 8.83
CA LEU A 3 -6.67 -12.92 8.20
C LEU A 3 -7.48 -11.63 8.38
N LEU A 4 -7.38 -10.99 9.54
CA LEU A 4 -8.12 -9.76 9.87
C LEU A 4 -7.52 -8.55 9.15
N ASP A 5 -6.19 -8.52 8.99
CA ASP A 5 -5.50 -7.50 8.21
C ASP A 5 -5.82 -7.64 6.70
N PHE A 6 -5.87 -8.87 6.21
CA PHE A 6 -6.25 -9.18 4.83
C PHE A 6 -7.74 -8.88 4.56
N LEU A 7 -8.62 -9.26 5.48
CA LEU A 7 -10.06 -8.96 5.39
C LEU A 7 -10.29 -7.45 5.43
N GLY A 8 -9.60 -6.74 6.33
CA GLY A 8 -9.66 -5.28 6.41
C GLY A 8 -9.19 -4.62 5.12
N ALA A 9 -8.06 -5.04 4.57
CA ALA A 9 -7.58 -4.57 3.27
C ALA A 9 -8.59 -4.83 2.15
N SER A 10 -9.16 -6.05 2.09
CA SER A 10 -10.13 -6.45 1.06
C SER A 10 -11.42 -5.62 1.15
N VAL A 11 -11.97 -5.44 2.36
CA VAL A 11 -13.17 -4.61 2.58
C VAL A 11 -12.93 -3.16 2.16
N THR A 12 -11.76 -2.60 2.48
CA THR A 12 -11.45 -1.23 2.11
C THR A 12 -11.33 -1.04 0.59
N MET A 13 -10.76 -2.02 -0.11
CA MET A 13 -10.71 -2.03 -1.58
C MET A 13 -12.10 -2.17 -2.20
N LEU A 14 -12.97 -3.04 -1.66
CA LEU A 14 -14.35 -3.19 -2.13
C LEU A 14 -15.15 -1.88 -1.98
N ILE A 15 -14.99 -1.19 -0.85
CA ILE A 15 -15.61 0.12 -0.65
C ILE A 15 -15.13 1.10 -1.73
N GLN A 16 -13.82 1.16 -1.99
CA GLN A 16 -13.26 2.03 -3.02
C GLN A 16 -13.77 1.69 -4.42
N ALA A 17 -13.79 0.41 -4.79
CA ALA A 17 -14.30 -0.05 -6.08
C ALA A 17 -15.79 0.26 -6.24
N GLY A 18 -16.60 0.07 -5.20
CA GLY A 18 -18.03 0.41 -5.21
C GLY A 18 -18.27 1.90 -5.42
N PHE A 19 -17.52 2.75 -4.71
CA PHE A 19 -17.56 4.20 -4.91
C PHE A 19 -17.14 4.59 -6.34
N ALA A 20 -16.11 3.93 -6.90
CA ALA A 20 -15.59 4.27 -8.24
C ALA A 20 -16.57 3.84 -9.33
N GLY A 21 -17.12 2.62 -9.20
CA GLY A 21 -18.16 2.10 -10.07
C GLY A 21 -19.41 2.96 -10.03
N ALA A 22 -19.88 3.39 -8.84
CA ALA A 22 -21.05 4.25 -8.71
C ALA A 22 -20.86 5.60 -9.44
N THR A 23 -19.71 6.23 -9.25
CA THR A 23 -19.38 7.49 -9.95
C THR A 23 -19.33 7.31 -11.46
N TYR A 24 -18.72 6.21 -11.91
CA TYR A 24 -18.61 5.89 -13.33
C TYR A 24 -19.98 5.63 -13.96
N MET A 25 -20.80 4.78 -13.34
CA MET A 25 -22.16 4.47 -13.81
C MET A 25 -23.05 5.72 -13.88
N TYR A 26 -22.93 6.62 -12.90
CA TYR A 26 -23.64 7.90 -12.93
C TYR A 26 -23.17 8.79 -14.10
N SER A 27 -21.87 8.81 -14.39
CA SER A 27 -21.30 9.62 -15.48
C SER A 27 -21.68 9.17 -16.89
N VAL A 28 -22.26 7.97 -17.05
CA VAL A 28 -22.77 7.49 -18.35
C VAL A 28 -24.02 8.26 -18.76
N TYR A 29 -24.87 8.63 -17.80
CA TYR A 29 -26.17 9.28 -18.06
C TYR A 29 -26.15 10.78 -17.76
N TYR A 30 -25.20 11.25 -16.95
CA TYR A 30 -25.14 12.63 -16.47
C TYR A 30 -23.72 13.21 -16.58
N PRO A 31 -23.57 14.55 -16.65
CA PRO A 31 -22.27 15.20 -16.57
C PRO A 31 -21.50 14.75 -15.33
N ASN A 32 -20.20 14.50 -15.49
CA ASN A 32 -19.38 13.90 -14.44
C ASN A 32 -19.39 14.75 -13.14
N PRO A 33 -19.90 14.21 -12.01
CA PRO A 33 -20.08 14.96 -10.76
C PRO A 33 -18.76 15.42 -10.14
N ILE A 34 -17.64 14.78 -10.51
CA ILE A 34 -16.29 15.19 -10.09
C ILE A 34 -15.94 16.58 -10.64
N VAL A 35 -16.41 16.90 -11.84
CA VAL A 35 -16.09 18.18 -12.51
C VAL A 35 -17.14 19.24 -12.21
N THR A 36 -18.40 18.85 -12.09
CA THR A 36 -19.52 19.78 -11.92
C THR A 36 -19.78 20.17 -10.46
N ILE A 37 -19.54 19.27 -9.50
CA ILE A 37 -19.87 19.49 -8.09
C ILE A 37 -18.58 19.52 -7.25
N GLY A 38 -18.09 20.71 -6.93
CA GLY A 38 -16.83 20.89 -6.19
C GLY A 38 -16.78 20.17 -4.83
N VAL A 39 -17.91 20.11 -4.10
CA VAL A 39 -18.01 19.38 -2.83
C VAL A 39 -17.83 17.87 -3.04
N TYR A 40 -18.46 17.31 -4.08
CA TYR A 40 -18.35 15.90 -4.41
C TYR A 40 -16.91 15.54 -4.79
N CYS A 41 -16.25 16.38 -5.59
CA CYS A 41 -14.84 16.21 -5.95
C CYS A 41 -13.91 16.13 -4.73
N LYS A 42 -14.11 17.01 -3.75
CA LYS A 42 -13.33 17.01 -2.50
C LYS A 42 -13.55 15.75 -1.67
N ILE A 43 -14.79 15.32 -1.50
CA ILE A 43 -15.14 14.08 -0.78
C ILE A 43 -14.56 12.87 -1.50
N TRP A 44 -14.71 12.82 -2.83
CA TRP A 44 -14.18 11.77 -3.68
C TRP A 44 -12.67 11.59 -3.53
N PHE A 45 -11.94 12.71 -3.58
CA PHE A 45 -10.50 12.70 -3.42
C PHE A 45 -10.08 12.30 -2.00
N TYR A 46 -10.77 12.81 -0.98
CA TYR A 46 -10.53 12.44 0.42
C TYR A 46 -10.69 10.95 0.66
N THR A 47 -11.82 10.38 0.22
CA THR A 47 -12.14 8.97 0.44
C THR A 47 -11.13 8.08 -0.27
N ASN A 48 -10.83 8.33 -1.55
CA ASN A 48 -9.83 7.54 -2.29
C ASN A 48 -8.43 7.64 -1.67
N GLN A 49 -8.02 8.85 -1.28
CA GLN A 49 -6.72 9.07 -0.68
C GLN A 49 -6.61 8.40 0.70
N SER A 50 -7.65 8.50 1.53
CA SER A 50 -7.70 7.89 2.86
C SER A 50 -7.68 6.37 2.78
N VAL A 51 -8.53 5.78 1.94
CA VAL A 51 -8.60 4.32 1.73
C VAL A 51 -7.29 3.76 1.19
N SER A 52 -6.72 4.41 0.17
CA SER A 52 -5.43 4.00 -0.41
C SER A 52 -4.30 4.04 0.62
N MET A 53 -4.29 5.07 1.48
CA MET A 53 -3.31 5.16 2.57
C MET A 53 -3.54 4.06 3.60
N MET A 54 -4.79 3.82 4.01
CA MET A 54 -5.12 2.79 5.00
C MET A 54 -4.63 1.41 4.55
N TYR A 55 -4.88 1.05 3.29
CA TYR A 55 -4.38 -0.19 2.69
C TYR A 55 -2.85 -0.33 2.82
N ARG A 56 -2.08 0.71 2.48
CA ARG A 56 -0.60 0.69 2.58
C ARG A 56 -0.11 0.51 4.01
N TRP A 57 -0.79 1.12 4.98
CA TRP A 57 -0.43 1.00 6.39
C TRP A 57 -0.78 -0.36 6.97
N MET A 58 -1.91 -0.96 6.59
CA MET A 58 -2.25 -2.33 6.97
C MET A 58 -1.23 -3.32 6.42
N LEU A 59 -0.81 -3.14 5.17
CA LEU A 59 0.24 -3.96 4.57
C LEU A 59 1.59 -3.80 5.29
N THR A 60 1.95 -2.57 5.66
CA THR A 60 3.18 -2.29 6.42
C THR A 60 3.11 -2.89 7.83
N ALA A 61 1.96 -2.78 8.50
CA ALA A 61 1.73 -3.37 9.82
C ALA A 61 1.81 -4.90 9.77
N ALA A 62 1.23 -5.54 8.76
CA ALA A 62 1.36 -6.98 8.54
C ALA A 62 2.83 -7.39 8.32
N CYS A 63 3.59 -6.59 7.58
CA CYS A 63 5.02 -6.82 7.40
C CYS A 63 5.82 -6.67 8.71
N LEU A 64 5.51 -5.64 9.51
CA LEU A 64 6.14 -5.41 10.80
C LEU A 64 5.79 -6.50 11.82
N ASP A 65 4.55 -6.98 11.84
CA ASP A 65 4.13 -8.09 12.69
C ASP A 65 4.93 -9.37 12.36
N ARG A 66 4.97 -9.73 11.08
CA ARG A 66 5.76 -10.88 10.62
C ARG A 66 7.24 -10.70 10.91
N TYR A 67 7.77 -9.50 10.75
CA TYR A 67 9.14 -9.16 11.12
C TYR A 67 9.37 -9.39 12.63
N ALA A 68 8.50 -8.88 13.50
CA ALA A 68 8.61 -9.00 14.95
C ALA A 68 8.55 -10.48 15.40
N LEU A 69 7.63 -11.27 14.83
CA LEU A 69 7.54 -12.71 15.09
C LEU A 69 8.79 -13.46 14.61
N SER A 70 9.35 -13.04 13.48
CA SER A 70 10.55 -13.64 12.90
C SER A 70 11.83 -13.24 13.63
N SER A 71 11.81 -12.18 14.44
CA SER A 71 12.98 -11.69 15.16
C SER A 71 13.45 -12.67 16.24
N THR A 72 14.76 -12.73 16.44
CA THR A 72 15.40 -13.49 17.53
C THR A 72 15.43 -12.73 18.84
N ASN A 73 15.18 -11.42 18.81
CA ASN A 73 15.26 -10.58 19.99
C ASN A 73 13.97 -10.72 20.82
N ALA A 74 14.09 -11.23 22.05
CA ALA A 74 12.94 -11.49 22.92
C ALA A 74 12.10 -10.24 23.20
N ARG A 75 12.75 -9.07 23.28
CA ARG A 75 12.07 -7.76 23.42
C ARG A 75 11.16 -7.44 22.23
N LEU A 76 11.59 -7.72 20.99
CA LEU A 76 10.75 -7.50 19.80
C LEU A 76 9.57 -8.46 19.77
N ARG A 77 9.77 -9.71 20.19
CA ARG A 77 8.70 -10.71 20.24
C ARG A 77 7.65 -10.37 21.29
N HIS A 78 8.05 -9.76 22.40
CA HIS A 78 7.12 -9.23 23.40
C HIS A 78 6.28 -8.06 22.86
N TYR A 79 6.81 -7.29 21.91
CA TYR A 79 6.07 -6.20 21.26
C TYR A 79 4.95 -6.72 20.35
N ALA A 80 5.06 -7.94 19.82
CA ALA A 80 4.03 -8.61 19.01
C ALA A 80 2.83 -9.14 19.84
N ASN A 81 2.64 -8.62 21.06
CA ASN A 81 1.50 -8.96 21.90
C ASN A 81 0.20 -8.40 21.29
N ILE A 82 -0.86 -9.21 21.27
CA ILE A 82 -2.16 -8.89 20.67
C ILE A 82 -2.71 -7.54 21.18
N LYS A 83 -2.51 -7.22 22.46
CA LYS A 83 -2.96 -5.95 23.06
C LYS A 83 -2.25 -4.75 22.42
N ASN A 84 -0.94 -4.82 22.25
CA ASN A 84 -0.14 -3.74 21.67
C ASN A 84 -0.44 -3.58 20.19
N THR A 85 -0.58 -4.68 19.44
CA THR A 85 -0.93 -4.58 18.02
C THR A 85 -2.30 -3.93 17.82
N ARG A 86 -3.31 -4.28 18.64
CA ARG A 86 -4.61 -3.61 18.60
C ARG A 86 -4.49 -2.11 18.88
N LEU A 87 -3.71 -1.73 19.89
CA LEU A 87 -3.47 -0.32 20.22
C LEU A 87 -2.78 0.42 19.06
N THR A 88 -1.76 -0.18 18.45
CA THR A 88 -1.08 0.38 17.28
C THR A 88 -2.03 0.57 16.11
N VAL A 89 -2.87 -0.42 15.79
CA VAL A 89 -3.88 -0.30 14.72
C VAL A 89 -4.86 0.83 15.01
N ILE A 90 -5.39 0.94 16.23
CA ILE A 90 -6.31 2.01 16.62
C ILE A 90 -5.65 3.38 16.48
N ILE A 91 -4.44 3.57 17.04
CA ILE A 91 -3.69 4.82 16.92
C ILE A 91 -3.48 5.18 15.44
N PHE A 92 -3.10 4.21 14.60
CA PHE A 92 -2.91 4.44 13.17
C PHE A 92 -4.20 4.85 12.45
N VAL A 93 -5.32 4.18 12.70
CA VAL A 93 -6.62 4.54 12.11
C VAL A 93 -7.01 5.95 12.53
N THR A 94 -6.90 6.28 13.82
CA THR A 94 -7.25 7.60 14.36
C THR A 94 -6.37 8.71 13.76
N VAL A 95 -5.04 8.53 13.77
CA VAL A 95 -4.10 9.48 13.14
C VAL A 95 -4.43 9.66 11.66
N ARG A 96 -4.84 8.59 10.97
CA ARG A 96 -5.14 8.64 9.53
C ARG A 96 -6.48 9.26 9.18
N ILE A 97 -7.44 9.28 10.08
CA ILE A 97 -8.68 10.05 9.90
C ILE A 97 -8.41 11.53 10.16
N ILE A 98 -7.55 11.86 11.13
CA ILE A 98 -7.28 13.25 11.53
C ILE A 98 -6.31 13.96 10.56
N LEU A 99 -5.22 13.29 10.15
CA LEU A 99 -4.16 13.88 9.32
C LEU A 99 -4.59 14.40 7.93
N PRO A 100 -5.54 13.78 7.20
CA PRO A 100 -6.01 14.32 5.93
C PRO A 100 -6.96 15.50 6.08
N ILE A 101 -7.49 15.80 7.28
CA ILE A 101 -8.39 16.95 7.49
C ILE A 101 -7.65 18.28 7.22
N PRO A 102 -6.45 18.55 7.78
CA PRO A 102 -5.66 19.72 7.41
C PRO A 102 -5.06 19.63 6.00
N LEU A 103 -4.70 18.42 5.55
CA LEU A 103 -4.09 18.19 4.23
C LEU A 103 -5.06 18.38 3.06
N LEU A 104 -6.38 18.34 3.32
CA LEU A 104 -7.40 18.68 2.33
C LEU A 104 -7.41 20.18 2.00
N VAL A 105 -6.81 21.00 2.86
CA VAL A 105 -6.74 22.47 2.73
C VAL A 105 -5.38 22.92 2.18
N LEU A 106 -4.28 22.22 2.49
CA LEU A 106 -2.94 22.48 1.95
C LEU A 106 -2.43 21.30 1.12
N VAL A 107 -2.28 21.52 -0.18
CA VAL A 107 -1.79 20.57 -1.19
C VAL A 107 -0.58 19.72 -0.74
N GLY A 108 -0.70 18.40 -0.92
CA GLY A 108 0.31 17.57 -1.62
C GLY A 108 1.53 17.05 -0.87
N VAL A 109 1.38 16.06 0.04
CA VAL A 109 2.51 15.23 0.49
C VAL A 109 2.19 13.74 0.33
N ARG A 110 2.46 13.20 -0.86
CA ARG A 110 2.38 11.75 -1.16
C ARG A 110 3.71 11.01 -0.99
N ALA A 111 4.84 11.73 -0.84
CA ALA A 111 6.18 11.15 -0.82
C ALA A 111 6.49 10.31 0.45
N GLY A 112 5.95 10.69 1.61
CA GLY A 112 6.33 10.07 2.89
C GLY A 112 6.01 8.58 3.01
N THR A 113 4.95 8.08 2.36
CA THR A 113 4.58 6.66 2.46
C THR A 113 5.46 5.74 1.63
N LEU A 114 6.05 6.22 0.54
CA LEU A 114 6.97 5.41 -0.26
C LEU A 114 8.29 5.21 0.49
N ILE A 115 8.76 6.25 1.18
CA ILE A 115 9.99 6.21 1.99
C ILE A 115 9.85 5.21 3.14
N THR A 116 8.70 5.18 3.84
CA THR A 116 8.51 4.22 4.93
C THR A 116 8.45 2.78 4.42
N MET A 117 7.79 2.52 3.29
CA MET A 117 7.70 1.16 2.74
C MET A 117 9.05 0.65 2.20
N THR A 118 9.87 1.49 1.58
CA THR A 118 11.21 1.08 1.11
C THR A 118 12.15 0.81 2.27
N ILE A 119 12.16 1.64 3.31
CA ILE A 119 12.96 1.41 4.52
C ILE A 119 12.56 0.09 5.18
N CYS A 120 11.27 -0.15 5.39
CA CYS A 120 10.78 -1.41 5.95
C CYS A 120 11.20 -2.62 5.10
N SER A 121 11.11 -2.51 3.77
CA SER A 121 11.52 -3.57 2.84
C SER A 121 13.01 -3.90 2.93
N ILE A 122 13.87 -2.88 3.01
CA ILE A 122 15.33 -3.05 3.15
C ILE A 122 15.67 -3.68 4.50
N LEU A 123 15.03 -3.24 5.59
CA LEU A 123 15.23 -3.81 6.93
C LEU A 123 14.82 -5.29 6.99
N ILE A 124 13.72 -5.65 6.33
CA ILE A 124 13.26 -7.03 6.21
C ILE A 124 14.28 -7.86 5.41
N GLN A 125 14.78 -7.36 4.28
CA GLN A 125 15.77 -8.05 3.46
C GLN A 125 17.08 -8.30 4.22
N LYS A 126 17.62 -7.27 4.90
CA LYS A 126 18.83 -7.39 5.71
C LYS A 126 18.66 -8.38 6.86
N ASN A 127 17.50 -8.37 7.52
CA ASN A 127 17.20 -9.34 8.57
C ASN A 127 17.12 -10.76 8.02
N LEU A 128 16.47 -10.96 6.86
CA LEU A 128 16.42 -12.25 6.18
C LEU A 128 17.81 -12.76 5.77
N ALA A 129 18.69 -11.89 5.26
CA ALA A 129 20.06 -12.24 4.89
C ALA A 129 20.90 -12.70 6.10
N ASN A 130 20.91 -11.90 7.18
CA ASN A 130 21.58 -12.26 8.44
C ASN A 130 20.99 -13.52 9.11
N ARG A 131 19.76 -13.88 8.75
CA ARG A 131 19.09 -15.10 9.21
C ARG A 131 19.31 -16.27 8.27
N ARG A 132 19.79 -16.09 7.03
CA ARG A 132 20.25 -17.17 6.14
C ARG A 132 21.64 -17.65 6.55
N GLU A 133 22.54 -16.73 6.87
CA GLU A 133 23.91 -17.05 7.29
C GLU A 133 23.95 -17.88 8.58
N ARG A 134 23.11 -17.54 9.57
CA ARG A 134 22.99 -18.30 10.82
C ARG A 134 22.25 -19.65 10.68
N ARG A 135 21.59 -19.93 9.54
CA ARG A 135 20.95 -21.23 9.29
C ARG A 135 21.96 -22.30 8.91
N HIS A 136 23.06 -21.94 8.24
CA HIS A 136 24.08 -22.92 7.88
C HIS A 136 24.76 -23.53 9.11
N ILE A 137 24.83 -22.78 10.22
CA ILE A 137 25.51 -23.20 11.44
C ILE A 137 24.60 -24.07 12.34
N ASN A 138 23.30 -23.75 12.47
CA ASN A 138 22.40 -24.47 13.37
C ASN A 138 21.72 -25.73 12.78
N ILE A 139 21.68 -25.90 11.45
CA ILE A 139 21.05 -27.07 10.81
C ILE A 139 21.83 -28.37 11.08
N HIS A 140 23.13 -28.28 11.38
CA HIS A 140 23.94 -29.43 11.73
C HIS A 140 23.66 -30.02 13.13
N GLN A 141 22.88 -29.36 14.00
CA GLN A 141 22.77 -29.75 15.42
C GLN A 141 21.42 -30.33 15.88
N LEU A 142 20.33 -30.30 15.09
CA LEU A 142 18.98 -30.55 15.63
C LEU A 142 18.11 -31.52 14.79
N GLN A 143 18.68 -32.60 14.28
CA GLN A 143 18.03 -33.46 13.26
C GLN A 143 16.77 -34.25 13.72
N GLY A 144 16.41 -34.27 15.02
CA GLY A 144 15.36 -35.17 15.57
C GLY A 144 13.92 -34.63 15.68
N GLU A 145 13.69 -33.41 16.21
CA GLU A 145 12.33 -32.85 16.43
C GLU A 145 11.88 -31.84 15.35
N ASN A 146 12.70 -31.67 14.31
CA ASN A 146 12.74 -30.46 13.48
C ASN A 146 11.72 -30.41 12.33
N ASN A 147 11.08 -31.51 11.94
CA ASN A 147 10.28 -31.54 10.70
C ASN A 147 9.02 -30.65 10.77
N LYS A 148 8.29 -30.64 11.89
CA LYS A 148 7.09 -29.78 12.05
C LYS A 148 7.47 -28.30 12.11
N GLN A 149 8.52 -27.94 12.86
CA GLN A 149 9.02 -26.57 12.93
C GLN A 149 9.58 -26.09 11.58
N TYR A 150 10.28 -26.97 10.84
CA TYR A 150 10.78 -26.68 9.50
C TYR A 150 9.66 -26.37 8.51
N LEU A 151 8.61 -27.21 8.49
CA LEU A 151 7.45 -27.02 7.62
C LEU A 151 6.68 -25.74 7.96
N GLN A 152 6.54 -25.38 9.23
CA GLN A 152 5.88 -24.14 9.64
C GLN A 152 6.69 -22.90 9.21
N ARG A 153 8.03 -22.94 9.32
CA ARG A 153 8.91 -21.85 8.87
C ARG A 153 8.92 -21.69 7.34
N ARG A 154 8.82 -22.77 6.57
CA ARG A 154 8.69 -22.70 5.11
C ARG A 154 7.42 -21.96 4.69
N ARG A 155 6.29 -22.23 5.36
CA ARG A 155 5.02 -21.53 5.13
C ARG A 155 5.11 -20.04 5.44
N ASP A 156 5.71 -19.67 6.58
CA ASP A 156 5.91 -18.26 6.92
C ASP A 156 6.82 -17.54 5.90
N GLN A 157 7.86 -18.21 5.41
CA GLN A 157 8.76 -17.65 4.40
C GLN A 157 8.06 -17.51 3.03
N GLN A 158 7.23 -18.47 2.64
CA GLN A 158 6.39 -18.37 1.44
C GLN A 158 5.41 -17.19 1.54
N ALA A 159 4.74 -17.02 2.69
CA ALA A 159 3.85 -15.89 2.92
C ALA A 159 4.58 -14.54 2.83
N LEU A 160 5.82 -14.46 3.32
CA LEU A 160 6.63 -13.25 3.24
C LEU A 160 7.07 -12.95 1.80
N VAL A 161 7.46 -13.96 1.03
CA VAL A 161 7.79 -13.81 -0.40
C VAL A 161 6.56 -13.36 -1.19
N MET A 162 5.39 -13.93 -0.90
CA MET A 162 4.12 -13.52 -1.51
C MET A 162 3.79 -12.06 -1.22
N LEU A 163 3.88 -11.63 0.05
CA LEU A 163 3.68 -10.22 0.44
C LEU A 163 4.68 -9.28 -0.24
N PHE A 164 5.94 -9.69 -0.33
CA PHE A 164 6.97 -8.88 -0.99
C PHE A 164 6.70 -8.72 -2.49
N ALA A 165 6.31 -9.80 -3.16
CA ALA A 165 5.90 -9.74 -4.56
C ALA A 165 4.69 -8.81 -4.75
N GLN A 166 3.69 -8.89 -3.86
CA GLN A 166 2.52 -8.01 -3.88
C GLN A 166 2.91 -6.53 -3.71
N ILE A 167 3.79 -6.21 -2.76
CA ILE A 167 4.32 -4.84 -2.57
C ILE A 167 5.07 -4.36 -3.81
N PHE A 168 5.89 -5.22 -4.40
CA PHE A 168 6.71 -4.90 -5.56
C PHE A 168 5.85 -4.60 -6.80
N VAL A 169 4.87 -5.46 -7.08
CA VAL A 169 3.89 -5.26 -8.17
C VAL A 169 3.10 -3.97 -7.92
N TYR A 170 2.62 -3.74 -6.70
CA TYR A 170 1.93 -2.51 -6.33
C TYR A 170 2.78 -1.27 -6.59
N PHE A 171 4.07 -1.30 -6.23
CA PHE A 171 5.00 -0.20 -6.45
C PHE A 171 5.17 0.11 -7.94
N ILE A 172 5.38 -0.92 -8.77
CA ILE A 172 5.53 -0.76 -10.23
C ILE A 172 4.26 -0.18 -10.84
N LEU A 173 3.08 -0.66 -10.44
CA LEU A 173 1.80 -0.17 -10.97
C LEU A 173 1.47 1.25 -10.51
N THR A 174 1.88 1.65 -9.31
CA THR A 174 1.55 2.97 -8.76
C THR A 174 2.52 4.07 -9.23
N THR A 175 3.75 3.72 -9.59
CA THR A 175 4.79 4.69 -9.96
C THR A 175 4.43 5.54 -11.19
N PRO A 176 3.91 4.97 -12.31
CA PRO A 176 3.50 5.74 -13.47
C PRO A 176 2.45 6.81 -13.16
N TRP A 177 1.45 6.48 -12.35
CA TRP A 177 0.40 7.43 -11.94
C TRP A 177 0.99 8.60 -11.13
N MET A 178 1.94 8.32 -10.24
CA MET A 178 2.61 9.34 -9.46
C MET A 178 3.45 10.28 -10.32
N ILE A 179 4.21 9.72 -11.27
CA ILE A 179 5.02 10.49 -12.21
C ILE A 179 4.13 11.40 -13.05
N TYR A 180 3.01 10.89 -13.57
CA TYR A 180 2.05 11.68 -14.34
C TYR A 180 1.47 12.85 -13.54
N ASN A 181 1.09 12.63 -12.27
CA ASN A 181 0.53 13.71 -11.44
C ASN A 181 1.56 14.80 -11.12
N ILE A 182 2.83 14.42 -10.87
CA ILE A 182 3.91 15.40 -10.66
C ILE A 182 4.12 16.19 -11.94
N TYR A 183 4.24 15.50 -13.09
CA TYR A 183 4.37 16.14 -14.39
C TYR A 183 3.22 17.10 -14.68
N ASN A 184 1.97 16.68 -14.48
CA ASN A 184 0.80 17.51 -14.72
C ASN A 184 0.79 18.75 -13.82
N THR A 185 1.05 18.58 -12.51
CA THR A 185 1.11 19.69 -11.55
C THR A 185 2.21 20.70 -11.91
N SER A 186 3.41 20.21 -12.25
CA SER A 186 4.54 21.06 -12.63
C SER A 186 4.38 21.75 -13.98
N THR A 187 3.37 21.39 -14.77
CA THR A 187 3.15 21.94 -16.11
C THR A 187 1.84 22.72 -16.22
N LEU A 188 1.19 23.02 -15.08
CA LEU A 188 -0.04 23.81 -15.02
C LEU A 188 0.17 25.26 -15.50
N ASP A 189 1.35 25.84 -15.27
CA ASP A 189 1.63 27.25 -15.58
C ASP A 189 2.01 27.50 -17.06
N ILE A 190 2.10 26.44 -17.88
CA ILE A 190 2.47 26.56 -19.30
C ILE A 190 1.21 26.70 -20.14
N ILE A 191 0.84 27.95 -20.46
CA ILE A 191 -0.40 28.31 -21.17
C ILE A 191 -0.42 27.82 -22.63
N ASN A 192 0.74 27.78 -23.30
CA ASN A 192 0.85 27.37 -24.70
C ASN A 192 1.45 25.96 -24.84
N LYS A 193 0.59 24.94 -24.80
CA LYS A 193 0.99 23.54 -25.10
C LYS A 193 0.82 23.23 -26.58
N SER A 194 1.85 22.65 -27.21
CA SER A 194 1.76 22.18 -28.60
C SER A 194 0.82 20.99 -28.75
N ALA A 195 0.24 20.80 -29.94
CA ALA A 195 -0.65 19.67 -30.24
C ALA A 195 0.02 18.30 -29.99
N ASN A 196 1.30 18.17 -30.36
CA ASN A 196 2.08 16.95 -30.12
C ASN A 196 2.24 16.67 -28.62
N ARG A 197 2.47 17.71 -27.81
CA ARG A 197 2.57 17.58 -26.36
C ARG A 197 1.25 17.14 -25.74
N MET A 198 0.13 17.71 -26.18
CA MET A 198 -1.20 17.26 -25.74
C MET A 198 -1.49 15.80 -26.10
N ALA A 199 -1.05 15.34 -27.28
CA ALA A 199 -1.21 13.94 -27.68
C ALA A 199 -0.41 12.99 -26.77
N ILE A 200 0.84 13.34 -26.44
CA ILE A 200 1.69 12.57 -25.51
C ILE A 200 1.07 12.57 -24.10
N GLU A 201 0.57 13.71 -23.61
CA GLU A 201 -0.09 13.81 -22.30
C GLU A 201 -1.33 12.92 -22.22
N ARG A 202 -2.17 12.89 -23.28
CA ARG A 202 -3.34 12.01 -23.35
C ARG A 202 -2.97 10.53 -23.41
N PHE A 203 -1.91 10.19 -24.15
CA PHE A 203 -1.41 8.82 -24.20
C PHE A 203 -0.88 8.36 -22.83
N ALA A 204 -0.09 9.19 -22.15
CA ALA A 204 0.39 8.92 -20.80
C ALA A 204 -0.76 8.79 -19.79
N TYR A 205 -1.79 9.64 -19.89
CA TYR A 205 -3.00 9.51 -19.08
C TYR A 205 -3.73 8.19 -19.31
N SER A 206 -3.88 7.77 -20.57
CA SER A 206 -4.52 6.49 -20.92
C SER A 206 -3.74 5.28 -20.36
N LEU A 207 -2.41 5.26 -20.51
CA LEU A 207 -1.56 4.21 -19.93
C LEU A 207 -1.69 4.15 -18.40
N THR A 208 -1.69 5.31 -17.75
CA THR A 208 -1.79 5.37 -16.28
C THR A 208 -3.20 5.02 -15.78
N SER A 209 -4.24 5.35 -16.54
CA SER A 209 -5.62 4.91 -16.32
C SER A 209 -5.77 3.37 -16.43
N ILE A 210 -5.10 2.75 -17.41
CA ILE A 210 -5.07 1.29 -17.55
C ILE A 210 -4.36 0.65 -16.36
N THR A 211 -3.26 1.23 -15.87
CA THR A 211 -2.59 0.71 -14.66
C THR A 211 -3.46 0.85 -13.40
N ALA A 212 -4.25 1.93 -13.29
CA ALA A 212 -5.17 2.11 -12.18
C ALA A 212 -6.33 1.10 -12.21
N SER A 213 -6.81 0.73 -13.40
CA SER A 213 -7.84 -0.31 -13.55
C SER A 213 -7.30 -1.72 -13.37
N LEU A 214 -6.06 -2.00 -13.77
CA LEU A 214 -5.39 -3.29 -13.48
C LEU A 214 -5.17 -3.53 -11.98
N GLN A 215 -5.00 -2.48 -11.17
CA GLN A 215 -4.96 -2.62 -9.71
C GLN A 215 -6.27 -3.17 -9.12
N ILE A 216 -7.41 -2.98 -9.80
CA ILE A 216 -8.71 -3.51 -9.37
C ILE A 216 -8.84 -5.02 -9.70
N PHE A 217 -8.08 -5.53 -10.69
CA PHE A 217 -8.20 -6.90 -11.18
C PHE A 217 -7.16 -7.90 -10.61
N GLN A 218 -6.07 -7.45 -9.99
CA GLN A 218 -4.98 -8.33 -9.53
C GLN A 218 -5.06 -8.79 -8.06
N GLN A 219 -6.16 -8.56 -7.35
CA GLN A 219 -6.35 -9.02 -5.95
C GLN A 219 -7.77 -9.52 -5.70
#